data_AF-A0A182ALD7-F1
#
_entry.id   AF-A0A182ALD7-F1
#
_cell.length_a   1.000
_cell.length_b   1.000
_cell.length_c   1.000
_cell.angle_alpha   90.00
_cell.angle_beta   90.00
_cell.angle_gamma   90.00
#
_symmetry.space_group_name_H-M   'P 1'
#
loop_
_entity.id
_entity.type
_entity.pdbx_description
1 polymer ?
#
loop_
_entity_poly.entity_id
_entity_poly.type
_entity_poly.pdbx_seq_one_letter_code
_entity_poly.pdbx_strand_id
1 'polypeptide(L)'
;MSFDARSLEHLQQLGRTLPKPLPKPEAPPPPARADRPRHKVETETDPDALFRELMRASPDGSVPPHLLDRLRSLEAQRRQSQAAPLTSSPAAGSETPGATGTPPVPRARNRALGRANPHLAQDHADLYTAFQQLLLEDEDDP
;
A
#
# COMPACT_ATOMS: atom_id res chain seq x y z
N MET A 1 -48.13 0.90 55.97
CA MET A 1 -47.72 2.27 55.64
C MET A 1 -48.45 2.68 54.37
N SER A 2 -49.57 3.42 54.50
CA SER A 2 -50.37 3.91 53.37
C SER A 2 -49.91 5.30 52.96
N PHE A 3 -49.88 5.58 51.66
CA PHE A 3 -49.59 6.93 51.14
C PHE A 3 -50.87 7.76 51.14
N ASP A 4 -50.85 8.93 51.79
CA ASP A 4 -51.98 9.86 51.80
C ASP A 4 -52.17 10.50 50.42
N ALA A 5 -53.42 10.81 50.04
CA ALA A 5 -53.76 11.38 48.73
C ALA A 5 -52.96 12.66 48.38
N ARG A 6 -52.63 13.47 49.39
CA ARG A 6 -51.81 14.68 49.23
C ARG A 6 -50.35 14.37 48.87
N SER A 7 -49.80 13.26 49.36
CA SER A 7 -48.44 12.83 49.03
C SER A 7 -48.34 12.38 47.56
N LEU A 8 -49.40 11.74 47.04
CA LEU A 8 -49.49 11.34 45.64
C LEU A 8 -49.54 12.56 44.71
N GLU A 9 -50.34 13.55 45.06
CA GLU A 9 -50.45 14.80 44.31
C GLU A 9 -49.11 15.57 44.27
N HIS A 10 -48.42 15.68 45.41
CA HIS A 10 -47.12 16.32 45.49
C HIS A 10 -46.06 15.59 44.65
N LEU A 11 -46.07 14.25 44.67
CA LEU A 11 -45.15 13.42 43.88
C LEU A 11 -45.42 13.57 42.37
N GLN A 12 -46.69 13.68 41.98
CA GLN A 12 -47.08 14.00 40.59
C GLN A 12 -46.65 15.42 40.17
N GLN A 13 -46.73 16.40 41.08
CA GLN A 13 -46.25 17.75 40.82
C GLN A 13 -44.72 17.79 40.60
N LEU A 14 -43.95 17.08 41.44
CA LEU A 14 -42.50 16.94 41.28
C LEU A 14 -42.12 16.17 40.01
N GLY A 15 -42.88 15.15 39.64
CA GLY A 15 -42.68 14.43 38.37
C GLY A 15 -42.95 15.28 37.13
N ARG A 16 -43.69 16.38 37.26
CA ARG A 16 -44.00 17.32 36.16
C ARG A 16 -42.99 18.46 36.04
N THR A 17 -42.20 18.74 37.07
CA THR A 17 -41.19 19.78 37.03
C THR A 17 -39.88 19.24 36.47
N LEU A 18 -39.77 19.13 35.13
CA LEU A 18 -38.45 19.00 34.51
C LEU A 18 -37.73 20.36 34.56
N PRO A 19 -36.49 20.43 35.08
CA PRO A 19 -35.67 21.62 34.93
C PRO A 19 -35.43 21.93 33.45
N LYS A 20 -35.26 23.23 33.13
CA LYS A 20 -35.02 23.66 31.74
C LYS A 20 -33.81 22.91 31.16
N PRO A 21 -33.95 22.29 29.97
CA PRO A 21 -32.83 21.59 29.34
C PRO A 21 -31.70 22.58 29.07
N LEU A 22 -30.46 22.13 29.30
CA LEU A 22 -29.27 22.90 28.97
C LEU A 22 -29.26 23.22 27.47
N PRO A 23 -28.76 24.40 27.07
CA PRO A 23 -28.59 24.71 25.66
C PRO A 23 -27.70 23.64 25.03
N LYS A 24 -28.15 23.08 23.90
CA LYS A 24 -27.34 22.13 23.15
C LYS A 24 -26.07 22.86 22.72
N PRO A 25 -24.88 22.27 22.95
CA PRO A 25 -23.65 22.85 22.45
C PRO A 25 -23.77 23.05 20.94
N GLU A 26 -23.36 24.22 20.46
CA GLU A 26 -23.34 24.54 19.04
C GLU A 26 -22.48 23.49 18.33
N ALA A 27 -23.11 22.67 17.50
CA ALA A 27 -22.39 21.64 16.77
C ALA A 27 -21.38 22.37 15.86
N PRO A 28 -20.08 22.06 15.93
CA PRO A 28 -19.13 22.64 15.00
C PRO A 28 -19.60 22.33 13.57
N PRO A 29 -19.44 23.28 12.63
CA PRO A 29 -19.86 23.06 11.25
C PRO A 29 -19.22 21.77 10.75
N PRO A 30 -19.97 20.92 10.02
CA PRO A 30 -19.43 19.66 9.53
C PRO A 30 -18.18 19.99 8.70
N PRO A 31 -17.01 19.42 9.04
CA PRO A 31 -15.80 19.71 8.30
C PRO A 31 -16.07 19.38 6.84
N ALA A 32 -15.74 20.31 5.95
CA ALA A 32 -15.83 20.07 4.52
C ALA A 32 -15.07 18.76 4.24
N ARG A 33 -15.75 17.79 3.60
CA ARG A 33 -15.19 16.45 3.35
C ARG A 33 -13.85 16.50 2.58
N ALA A 34 -13.54 17.63 1.96
CA ALA A 34 -12.32 17.91 1.22
C ALA A 34 -11.06 18.03 2.10
N ASP A 35 -11.17 18.46 3.37
CA ASP A 35 -10.00 18.80 4.20
C ASP A 35 -9.63 17.71 5.21
N ARG A 36 -10.26 16.54 5.15
CA ARG A 36 -9.83 15.42 6.00
C ARG A 36 -8.46 14.93 5.50
N PRO A 37 -7.44 14.87 6.37
CA PRO A 37 -6.14 14.33 5.99
C PRO A 37 -6.35 12.87 5.59
N ARG A 38 -6.20 12.59 4.30
CA ARG A 38 -6.29 11.22 3.78
C ARG A 38 -5.10 10.43 4.28
N HIS A 39 -5.35 9.20 4.73
CA HIS A 39 -4.26 8.28 5.04
C HIS A 39 -3.45 8.02 3.76
N LYS A 40 -2.12 7.87 3.86
CA LYS A 40 -1.32 7.78 2.63
C LYS A 40 -1.63 6.50 1.84
N VAL A 41 -2.09 5.45 2.54
CA VAL A 41 -2.69 4.23 1.96
C VAL A 41 -3.81 4.54 0.96
N GLU A 42 -4.59 5.59 1.18
CA GLU A 42 -5.68 5.99 0.29
C GLU A 42 -5.18 6.83 -0.90
N THR A 43 -4.07 7.55 -0.75
CA THR A 43 -3.53 8.40 -1.81
C THR A 43 -2.51 7.71 -2.70
N GLU A 44 -1.91 6.62 -2.23
CA GLU A 44 -0.82 5.95 -2.93
C GLU A 44 -1.26 5.30 -4.25
N THR A 45 -0.43 5.42 -5.28
CA THR A 45 -0.71 4.95 -6.65
C THR A 45 0.25 3.87 -7.11
N ASP A 46 1.44 3.78 -6.49
CA ASP A 46 2.37 2.69 -6.75
C ASP A 46 1.96 1.44 -5.94
N PRO A 47 1.72 0.28 -6.59
CA PRO A 47 1.35 -0.94 -5.88
C PRO A 47 2.41 -1.37 -4.85
N ASP A 48 3.70 -1.15 -5.12
CA ASP A 48 4.77 -1.56 -4.22
C ASP A 48 4.79 -0.69 -2.95
N ALA A 49 4.57 0.62 -3.11
CA ALA A 49 4.46 1.56 -2.00
C ALA A 49 3.18 1.35 -1.17
N LEU A 50 2.04 1.11 -1.84
CA LEU A 50 0.76 0.83 -1.20
C LEU A 50 0.85 -0.40 -0.30
N PHE A 51 1.47 -1.49 -0.79
CA PHE A 51 1.67 -2.70 0.00
C PHE A 51 2.54 -2.46 1.23
N ARG A 52 3.64 -1.73 1.09
CA ARG A 52 4.52 -1.39 2.23
C ARG A 52 3.79 -0.57 3.29
N GLU A 53 2.92 0.33 2.87
CA GLU A 53 2.15 1.14 3.80
C GLU A 53 1.05 0.35 4.50
N LEU A 54 0.39 -0.57 3.78
CA LEU A 54 -0.55 -1.52 4.38
C LEU A 54 0.11 -2.36 5.48
N MET A 55 1.34 -2.86 5.24
CA MET A 55 2.12 -3.60 6.23
C MET A 55 2.49 -2.77 7.46
N ARG A 56 2.70 -1.45 7.29
CA ARG A 56 3.02 -0.54 8.41
C ARG A 56 1.78 -0.12 9.19
N ALA A 57 0.66 0.07 8.50
CA ALA A 57 -0.60 0.52 9.09
C ALA A 57 -1.35 -0.62 9.78
N SER A 58 -1.13 -1.87 9.37
CA SER A 58 -1.76 -3.06 9.95
C SER A 58 -0.71 -3.99 10.58
N PRO A 59 -0.31 -3.75 11.84
CA PRO A 59 0.56 -4.67 12.57
C PRO A 59 -0.09 -6.04 12.81
N ASP A 60 -1.44 -6.08 12.83
CA ASP A 60 -2.23 -7.29 13.04
C ASP A 60 -2.44 -8.10 11.75
N GLY A 61 -1.97 -7.60 10.59
CA GLY A 61 -2.16 -8.24 9.28
C GLY A 61 -3.60 -8.21 8.75
N SER A 62 -4.53 -7.58 9.46
CA SER A 62 -5.91 -7.40 9.01
C SER A 62 -6.02 -6.21 8.07
N VAL A 63 -6.36 -6.46 6.81
CA VAL A 63 -6.48 -5.44 5.76
C VAL A 63 -7.92 -5.38 5.24
N PRO A 64 -8.56 -4.20 5.20
CA PRO A 64 -9.88 -4.03 4.60
C PRO A 64 -9.95 -4.52 3.14
N PRO A 65 -11.07 -5.17 2.73
CA PRO A 65 -11.16 -5.83 1.42
C PRO A 65 -10.98 -4.86 0.25
N HIS A 66 -11.51 -3.64 0.35
CA HIS A 66 -11.40 -2.62 -0.70
C HIS A 66 -9.95 -2.18 -0.98
N LEU A 67 -9.03 -2.27 -0.01
CA LEU A 67 -7.62 -1.93 -0.20
C LEU A 67 -6.88 -3.05 -0.95
N LEU A 68 -7.24 -4.31 -0.70
CA LEU A 68 -6.73 -5.45 -1.45
C LEU A 68 -7.22 -5.42 -2.91
N ASP A 69 -8.49 -5.10 -3.14
CA ASP A 69 -9.05 -4.93 -4.49
C ASP A 69 -8.34 -3.84 -5.27
N ARG A 70 -8.02 -2.73 -4.60
CA ARG A 70 -7.25 -1.64 -5.19
C ARG A 70 -5.82 -2.06 -5.53
N LEU A 71 -5.14 -2.74 -4.60
CA LEU A 71 -3.78 -3.25 -4.83
C LEU A 71 -3.73 -4.18 -6.05
N ARG A 72 -4.69 -5.12 -6.17
CA ARG A 72 -4.82 -6.02 -7.33
C ARG A 72 -5.05 -5.25 -8.63
N SER A 73 -5.88 -4.21 -8.58
CA SER A 73 -6.18 -3.40 -9.75
C SER A 73 -4.96 -2.62 -10.26
N LEU A 74 -4.20 -2.00 -9.35
CA LEU A 74 -2.94 -1.30 -9.67
C LEU A 74 -1.88 -2.25 -10.22
N GLU A 75 -1.76 -3.44 -9.64
CA GLU A 75 -0.84 -4.47 -10.14
C GLU A 75 -1.21 -4.94 -11.55
N ALA A 76 -2.50 -5.22 -11.80
CA ALA A 76 -2.99 -5.62 -13.11
C ALA A 76 -2.73 -4.52 -14.16
N GLN A 77 -2.96 -3.26 -13.80
CA GLN A 77 -2.71 -2.12 -14.70
C GLN A 77 -1.22 -1.93 -15.01
N ARG A 78 -0.35 -2.12 -14.01
CA ARG A 78 1.11 -2.13 -14.21
C ARG A 78 1.52 -3.26 -15.17
N ARG A 79 1.00 -4.47 -14.98
CA ARG A 79 1.29 -5.62 -15.85
C ARG A 79 0.84 -5.37 -17.29
N GLN A 80 -0.36 -4.81 -17.48
CA GLN A 80 -0.87 -4.45 -18.82
C GLN A 80 0.00 -3.37 -19.50
N SER A 81 0.42 -2.36 -18.75
CA SER A 81 1.28 -1.28 -19.27
C SER A 81 2.67 -1.78 -19.65
N GLN A 82 3.20 -2.79 -18.95
CA GLN A 82 4.49 -3.42 -19.26
C GLN A 82 4.41 -4.48 -20.37
N ALA A 83 3.22 -5.03 -20.61
CA ALA A 83 2.98 -6.04 -21.65
C ALA A 83 2.67 -5.45 -23.03
N ALA A 84 2.46 -4.14 -23.16
CA ALA A 84 2.31 -3.49 -24.45
C ALA A 84 3.64 -3.52 -25.22
N PRO A 85 3.75 -4.27 -26.34
CA PRO A 85 4.95 -4.26 -27.15
C PRO A 85 5.08 -2.91 -27.85
N LEU A 86 6.32 -2.46 -27.97
CA LEU A 86 6.75 -1.31 -28.77
C LEU A 86 6.32 -1.50 -30.23
N THR A 87 5.10 -1.13 -30.61
CA THR A 87 4.68 -1.11 -32.03
C THR A 87 3.87 0.14 -32.35
N SER A 88 4.55 1.20 -32.79
CA SER A 88 4.19 2.03 -33.96
C SER A 88 5.00 3.32 -33.97
N SER A 89 6.15 3.29 -34.65
CA SER A 89 6.70 4.48 -35.30
C SER A 89 6.58 4.24 -36.81
N PRO A 90 5.76 4.99 -37.56
CA PRO A 90 5.77 4.92 -39.02
C PRO A 90 6.79 5.96 -39.51
N ALA A 91 8.06 5.58 -39.57
CA ALA A 91 9.05 6.31 -40.34
C ALA A 91 9.09 5.72 -41.75
N ALA A 92 8.19 6.21 -42.60
CA ALA A 92 8.31 6.06 -44.04
C ALA A 92 9.40 7.01 -44.55
N GLY A 93 10.30 6.51 -45.40
CA GLY A 93 11.03 7.38 -46.33
C GLY A 93 12.50 7.04 -46.55
N SER A 94 12.72 6.31 -47.64
CA SER A 94 13.76 6.58 -48.64
C SER A 94 15.07 5.79 -48.55
N GLU A 95 15.19 4.97 -49.59
CA GLU A 95 16.24 4.05 -49.98
C GLU A 95 17.50 4.77 -50.46
N THR A 96 18.67 4.17 -50.20
CA THR A 96 19.83 4.20 -51.12
C THR A 96 20.55 2.85 -51.06
N PRO A 97 20.78 2.15 -52.18
CA PRO A 97 21.52 0.90 -52.20
C PRO A 97 23.02 1.19 -52.36
N GLY A 98 23.87 0.62 -51.51
CA GLY A 98 25.32 0.72 -51.70
C GLY A 98 26.15 0.04 -50.63
N ALA A 99 27.06 -0.82 -51.09
CA ALA A 99 28.21 -1.40 -50.40
C ALA A 99 27.98 -2.67 -49.54
N THR A 100 28.30 -3.79 -50.19
CA THR A 100 28.91 -5.04 -49.68
C THR A 100 29.57 -4.96 -48.29
N GLY A 101 29.20 -5.91 -47.41
CA GLY A 101 30.01 -6.29 -46.25
C GLY A 101 29.22 -6.99 -45.14
N THR A 102 29.21 -8.33 -45.18
CA THR A 102 29.18 -9.28 -44.03
C THR A 102 28.09 -9.13 -42.94
N PRO A 103 27.32 -10.18 -42.60
CA PRO A 103 26.28 -10.08 -41.58
C PRO A 103 26.88 -9.85 -40.17
N PRO A 104 26.33 -8.92 -39.36
CA PRO A 104 26.65 -8.91 -37.94
C PRO A 104 25.91 -10.07 -37.29
N VAL A 105 26.66 -11.09 -36.89
CA VAL A 105 26.19 -12.10 -35.94
C VAL A 105 25.68 -11.35 -34.70
N PRO A 106 24.41 -11.54 -34.26
CA PRO A 106 23.96 -10.99 -33.00
C PRO A 106 24.67 -11.78 -31.91
N ARG A 107 25.82 -11.27 -31.46
CA ARG A 107 26.53 -11.84 -30.33
C ARG A 107 25.61 -11.67 -29.13
N ALA A 108 25.10 -12.81 -28.67
CA ALA A 108 24.19 -12.93 -27.54
C ALA A 108 24.60 -11.96 -26.44
N ARG A 109 23.72 -11.00 -26.17
CA ARG A 109 23.82 -10.16 -24.99
C ARG A 109 23.59 -11.11 -23.83
N ASN A 110 24.67 -11.65 -23.27
CA ASN A 110 24.65 -12.26 -21.97
C ASN A 110 23.99 -11.23 -21.06
N ARG A 111 22.72 -11.47 -20.77
CA ARG A 111 21.94 -10.72 -19.81
C ARG A 111 22.66 -11.00 -18.51
N ALA A 112 23.64 -10.15 -18.19
CA ALA A 112 24.36 -10.22 -16.94
C ALA A 112 23.29 -10.23 -15.86
N LEU A 113 23.15 -11.38 -15.20
CA LEU A 113 22.62 -11.41 -13.83
C LEU A 113 23.31 -10.26 -13.11
N GLY A 114 22.50 -9.38 -12.53
CA GLY A 114 22.85 -8.01 -12.17
C GLY A 114 24.30 -7.84 -11.74
N ARG A 115 24.96 -6.83 -12.30
CA ARG A 115 26.30 -6.42 -11.90
C ARG A 115 26.32 -6.37 -10.36
N ALA A 116 27.11 -7.22 -9.72
CA ALA A 116 27.17 -7.28 -8.27
C ALA A 116 27.50 -5.89 -7.73
N ASN A 117 26.63 -5.36 -6.86
CA ASN A 117 26.87 -4.07 -6.21
C ASN A 117 27.99 -4.28 -5.19
N PRO A 118 29.20 -3.72 -5.40
CA PRO A 118 30.34 -3.97 -4.52
C PRO A 118 30.11 -3.43 -3.10
N HIS A 119 29.25 -2.42 -2.97
CA HIS A 119 28.85 -1.85 -1.67
C HIS A 119 27.99 -2.82 -0.85
N LEU A 120 27.02 -3.49 -1.48
CA LEU A 120 26.22 -4.53 -0.81
C LEU A 120 27.09 -5.73 -0.39
N ALA A 121 28.13 -6.05 -1.17
CA ALA A 121 29.06 -7.12 -0.81
C ALA A 121 29.92 -6.77 0.43
N GLN A 122 30.20 -5.49 0.67
CA GLN A 122 30.90 -5.01 1.87
C GLN A 122 29.96 -4.92 3.08
N ASP A 123 28.77 -4.34 2.91
CA ASP A 123 27.79 -4.16 4.00
C ASP A 123 27.27 -5.50 4.56
N HIS A 124 27.35 -6.57 3.76
CA HIS A 124 26.81 -7.89 4.11
C HIS A 124 27.87 -9.00 4.11
N ALA A 125 29.16 -8.65 4.23
CA ALA A 125 30.24 -9.64 4.32
C ALA A 125 30.05 -10.60 5.51
N ASP A 126 29.62 -10.08 6.66
CA ASP A 126 29.36 -10.88 7.86
C ASP A 126 28.19 -11.85 7.65
N LEU A 127 27.13 -11.43 6.94
CA LEU A 127 25.98 -12.27 6.62
C LEU A 127 26.35 -13.39 5.64
N TYR A 128 27.22 -13.10 4.67
CA TYR A 128 27.70 -14.11 3.73
C TYR A 128 28.58 -15.14 4.42
N THR A 129 29.34 -14.72 5.43
CA THR A 129 30.18 -15.60 6.24
C THR A 129 29.33 -16.48 7.16
N ALA A 130 28.35 -15.89 7.85
CA ALA A 130 27.41 -16.62 8.69
C ALA A 130 26.58 -17.64 7.89
N PHE A 131 26.14 -17.27 6.68
CA PHE A 131 25.42 -18.19 5.79
C PHE A 131 26.31 -19.37 5.35
N GLN A 132 27.58 -19.12 5.03
CA GLN A 132 28.51 -20.22 4.73
C GLN A 132 28.72 -21.13 5.94
N GLN A 133 28.86 -20.57 7.15
CA GLN A 133 28.99 -21.37 8.38
C GLN A 133 27.75 -22.24 8.63
N LEU A 134 26.55 -21.70 8.42
CA LEU A 134 25.30 -22.45 8.55
C LEU A 134 25.22 -23.63 7.58
N LEU A 135 25.64 -23.43 6.32
CA LEU A 135 25.65 -24.50 5.32
C LEU A 135 26.63 -25.62 5.66
N LEU A 136 27.76 -25.29 6.30
CA LEU A 136 28.74 -26.28 6.74
C LEU A 136 28.31 -26.99 8.04
N GLU A 137 27.64 -26.29 8.96
CA GLU A 137 27.11 -26.92 10.19
C GLU A 137 26.05 -27.99 9.91
N ASP A 138 25.27 -27.87 8.83
CA ASP A 138 24.28 -28.88 8.43
C ASP A 138 24.89 -30.14 7.76
N GLU A 139 26.18 -30.11 7.37
CA GLU A 139 26.89 -31.27 6.79
C GLU A 139 27.69 -32.08 7.84
N ASP A 140 27.80 -31.59 9.08
CA ASP A 140 28.57 -32.20 10.18
C ASP A 140 27.71 -32.97 11.21
N ASP A 141 26.50 -33.42 10.84
CA ASP A 141 25.70 -34.35 11.67
C ASP A 141 25.89 -35.81 11.17
N PRO A 142 26.58 -36.70 11.92
CA PRO A 142 26.82 -38.10 11.55
C PRO A 142 25.62 -39.04 11.75
#